data_AF-V8CW01-F1
#
_entry.id   AF-V8CW01-F1
#
_cell.length_a   1.000
_cell.length_b   1.000
_cell.length_c   1.000
_cell.angle_alpha   90.00
_cell.angle_beta   90.00
_cell.angle_gamma   90.00
#
_symmetry.space_group_name_H-M   'P 1'
#
loop_
_entity.id
_entity.type
_entity.pdbx_description
1 polymer ?
#
loop_
_entity_poly.entity_id
_entity_poly.type
_entity_poly.pdbx_seq_one_letter_code
_entity_poly.pdbx_strand_id
1 'polypeptide(L)'
;MADLCSRFAEPTERTGPGRWVIVRGLCHGTLWTNERTIGFQVVPTPGADPLPVLDAITATPGTTSEAFDQLAAIYGESAIVAGNLDNWRPDKVSKR
;
A
#
# COMPACT_ATOMS: atom_id res chain seq x y z
N MET A 1 -5.31 23.07 8.23
CA MET A 1 -4.81 22.14 7.21
C MET A 1 -5.08 20.74 7.74
N ALA A 2 -6.15 20.13 7.24
CA ALA A 2 -6.62 18.84 7.75
C ALA A 2 -5.59 17.77 7.43
N ASP A 3 -5.26 17.00 8.45
CA ASP A 3 -4.29 15.93 8.50
C ASP A 3 -4.65 14.86 7.44
N LEU A 4 -4.05 14.98 6.25
CA LEU A 4 -4.22 13.97 5.21
C LEU A 4 -3.68 12.61 5.68
N CYS A 5 -2.73 12.57 6.61
CA CYS A 5 -2.21 11.32 7.20
C CYS A 5 -3.27 10.52 7.98
N SER A 6 -4.23 11.16 8.65
CA SER A 6 -5.21 10.51 9.53
C SER A 6 -6.33 9.75 8.80
N ARG A 7 -6.36 9.80 7.46
CA ARG A 7 -7.42 9.19 6.64
C ARG A 7 -7.00 7.89 5.96
N PHE A 8 -5.76 7.46 6.19
CA PHE A 8 -5.20 6.24 5.62
C PHE A 8 -5.07 5.19 6.71
N ALA A 9 -5.24 3.92 6.33
CA ALA A 9 -5.15 2.81 7.27
C ALA A 9 -3.86 2.95 8.06
N GLU A 10 -4.00 3.11 9.37
CA GLU A 10 -2.88 3.44 10.21
C GLU A 10 -1.87 2.27 10.19
N PRO A 11 -0.56 2.51 10.37
CA PRO A 11 0.40 1.42 10.50
C PRO A 11 0.06 0.44 11.65
N THR A 12 -0.85 0.82 12.56
CA THR A 12 -1.44 -0.01 13.60
C THR A 12 -2.49 -1.02 13.09
N GLU A 13 -3.11 -0.78 11.94
CA GLU A 13 -4.06 -1.72 11.28
C GLU A 13 -3.35 -2.75 10.39
N ARG A 14 -2.04 -2.56 10.17
CA ARG A 14 -1.14 -3.42 9.42
C ARG A 14 -0.71 -4.65 10.23
N THR A 15 -1.68 -5.45 10.64
CA THR A 15 -1.48 -6.63 11.47
C THR A 15 -2.15 -7.86 10.86
N GLY A 16 -1.63 -9.05 11.19
CA GLY A 16 -2.20 -10.33 10.80
C GLY A 16 -1.89 -10.76 9.36
N PRO A 17 -2.54 -11.85 8.89
CA PRO A 17 -2.34 -12.37 7.55
C PRO A 17 -2.82 -11.36 6.50
N GLY A 18 -1.98 -11.13 5.50
CA GLY A 18 -2.26 -10.18 4.45
C GLY A 18 -1.35 -10.35 3.25
N ARG A 19 -1.51 -9.42 2.31
CA ARG A 19 -0.75 -9.36 1.06
C ARG A 19 -0.17 -7.96 0.89
N TRP A 20 1.01 -7.87 0.29
CA TRP A 20 1.62 -6.58 -0.01
C TRP A 20 2.39 -6.62 -1.31
N VAL A 21 2.50 -5.46 -1.94
CA VAL A 21 3.23 -5.27 -3.19
C VAL A 21 3.94 -3.93 -3.18
N ILE A 22 5.15 -3.92 -3.75
CA ILE A 22 5.95 -2.72 -3.88
C ILE A 22 5.40 -1.92 -5.06
N VAL A 23 5.12 -0.65 -4.81
CA VAL A 23 4.73 0.31 -5.84
C VAL A 23 5.93 1.20 -6.12
N ARG A 24 6.39 1.17 -7.38
CA ARG A 24 7.43 2.05 -7.92
C ARG A 24 6.89 2.62 -9.22
N GLY A 25 6.74 3.94 -9.26
CA GLY A 25 5.97 4.64 -10.28
C GLY A 25 5.78 6.10 -9.85
N LEU A 26 4.54 6.51 -9.58
CA LEU A 26 4.21 7.87 -9.14
C LEU A 26 4.64 8.17 -7.70
N CYS A 27 4.56 7.17 -6.83
CA CYS A 27 4.95 7.28 -5.43
C CYS A 27 5.63 5.97 -5.01
N HIS A 28 6.87 6.06 -4.51
CA HIS A 28 7.52 4.89 -3.93
C HIS A 28 6.83 4.54 -2.62
N GLY A 29 6.36 3.31 -2.53
CA GLY A 29 5.66 2.84 -1.35
C GLY A 29 5.36 1.37 -1.39
N THR A 30 4.54 0.93 -0.46
CA THR A 30 4.05 -0.44 -0.42
C THR A 30 2.56 -0.42 -0.16
N LEU A 31 1.84 -0.98 -1.12
CA LEU A 31 0.43 -1.27 -0.98
C LEU A 31 0.31 -2.57 -0.19
N TRP A 32 -0.59 -2.59 0.79
CA TRP A 32 -0.85 -3.77 1.60
C TRP A 32 -2.35 -3.93 1.84
N THR A 33 -2.79 -5.16 2.02
CA THR A 33 -4.18 -5.49 2.33
C THR A 33 -4.27 -6.61 3.33
N ASN A 34 -5.31 -6.59 4.15
CA ASN A 34 -5.77 -7.70 4.95
C ASN A 34 -7.28 -7.92 4.72
N GLU A 35 -7.88 -8.81 5.51
CA GLU A 35 -9.31 -9.14 5.40
C GLU A 35 -10.26 -7.97 5.73
N ARG A 36 -9.75 -6.90 6.35
CA ARG A 36 -10.56 -5.79 6.88
C ARG A 36 -10.35 -4.48 6.14
N THR A 37 -9.13 -4.23 5.69
CA THR A 37 -8.71 -2.95 5.13
C THR A 37 -7.62 -3.12 4.09
N ILE A 38 -7.42 -2.05 3.32
CA ILE A 38 -6.32 -1.87 2.40
C ILE A 38 -5.64 -0.55 2.77
N GLY A 39 -4.32 -0.53 2.75
CA GLY A 39 -3.54 0.63 3.08
C GLY A 39 -2.36 0.81 2.13
N PHE A 40 -1.83 2.02 2.12
CA PHE A 40 -0.63 2.35 1.38
C PHE A 40 0.38 3.00 2.31
N GLN A 41 1.53 2.37 2.47
CA GLN A 41 2.64 2.92 3.21
C GLN A 41 3.59 3.63 2.23
N VAL A 42 3.64 4.94 2.32
CA VAL A 42 4.57 5.76 1.53
C VAL A 42 5.99 5.57 2.04
N VAL A 43 6.95 5.42 1.11
CA VAL A 43 8.37 5.60 1.40
C VAL A 43 8.71 7.05 1.07
N PRO A 44 9.09 7.88 2.07
CA PRO A 44 9.32 9.29 1.87
C PRO A 44 10.47 9.50 0.89
N THR A 45 10.13 9.93 -0.32
CA THR A 45 11.08 10.20 -1.40
C THR A 45 10.81 11.62 -1.90
N PRO A 46 11.83 12.47 -2.09
CA PRO A 46 11.61 13.84 -2.52
C PRO A 46 10.88 13.89 -3.87
N GLY A 47 9.72 14.57 -3.90
CA GLY A 47 8.87 14.71 -5.08
C GLY A 47 7.84 13.58 -5.30
N ALA A 48 7.77 12.59 -4.41
CA ALA A 48 6.75 11.55 -4.48
C ALA A 48 5.40 12.09 -3.96
N ASP A 49 4.38 12.08 -4.81
CA ASP A 49 3.02 12.45 -4.41
C ASP A 49 2.17 11.18 -4.26
N PRO A 50 1.72 10.85 -3.03
CA PRO A 50 0.95 9.64 -2.79
C PRO A 50 -0.54 9.79 -3.07
N LEU A 51 -1.05 11.02 -3.27
CA LEU A 51 -2.47 11.28 -3.50
C LEU A 51 -3.08 10.45 -4.64
N PRO A 52 -2.43 10.24 -5.82
CA PRO A 52 -3.03 9.43 -6.88
C PRO A 52 -3.25 7.96 -6.48
N VAL A 53 -2.33 7.37 -5.71
CA VAL A 53 -2.50 5.98 -5.23
C VAL A 53 -3.63 5.91 -4.20
N LEU A 54 -3.70 6.92 -3.35
CA LEU A 54 -4.68 7.02 -2.27
C LEU A 54 -6.09 7.29 -2.80
N ASP A 55 -6.22 8.17 -3.80
CA ASP A 55 -7.47 8.42 -4.52
C ASP A 55 -7.94 7.14 -5.20
N ALA A 56 -7.03 6.40 -5.85
CA ALA A 56 -7.34 5.12 -6.47
C ALA A 56 -7.85 4.07 -5.47
N ILE A 57 -7.31 4.03 -4.24
CA ILE A 57 -7.84 3.16 -3.17
C ILE A 57 -9.29 3.50 -2.84
N THR A 58 -9.62 4.79 -2.73
CA THR A 58 -10.99 5.23 -2.42
C THR A 58 -11.95 5.10 -3.60
N ALA A 59 -11.45 5.21 -4.82
CA ALA A 59 -12.23 5.15 -6.05
C ALA A 59 -12.50 3.72 -6.51
N THR A 60 -11.74 2.73 -6.03
CA THR A 60 -11.89 1.32 -6.43
C THR A 60 -13.05 0.67 -5.66
N PRO A 61 -14.16 0.32 -6.33
CA PRO A 61 -15.26 -0.37 -5.68
C PRO A 61 -14.94 -1.86 -5.51
N GLY A 62 -15.48 -2.48 -4.44
CA GLY A 62 -15.38 -3.92 -4.22
C GLY A 62 -14.81 -4.27 -2.85
N THR A 63 -14.36 -5.52 -2.70
CA THR A 63 -13.68 -5.96 -1.48
C THR A 63 -12.26 -5.39 -1.40
N THR A 64 -11.69 -5.29 -0.20
CA THR A 64 -10.30 -4.83 0.01
C THR A 64 -9.30 -5.65 -0.79
N SER A 65 -9.57 -6.95 -0.92
CA SER A 65 -8.79 -7.88 -1.73
C SER A 65 -8.90 -7.59 -3.23
N GLU A 66 -10.10 -7.39 -3.76
CA GLU A 66 -10.26 -7.04 -5.17
C GLU A 66 -9.65 -5.69 -5.50
N ALA A 67 -9.84 -4.69 -4.64
CA ALA A 67 -9.22 -3.39 -4.79
C ALA A 67 -7.70 -3.48 -4.77
N PHE A 68 -7.15 -4.31 -3.87
CA PHE A 68 -5.72 -4.58 -3.83
C PHE A 68 -5.22 -5.23 -5.12
N ASP A 69 -5.89 -6.28 -5.61
CA ASP A 69 -5.48 -6.99 -6.82
C ASP A 69 -5.52 -6.06 -8.06
N GLN A 70 -6.53 -5.18 -8.16
CA GLN A 70 -6.60 -4.17 -9.22
C GLN A 70 -5.47 -3.14 -9.12
N LEU A 71 -5.25 -2.58 -7.94
CA LEU A 71 -4.19 -1.59 -7.72
C LEU A 71 -2.80 -2.20 -7.86
N ALA A 72 -2.61 -3.45 -7.44
CA ALA A 72 -1.37 -4.20 -7.63
C ALA A 72 -1.10 -4.46 -9.12
N ALA A 73 -2.14 -4.71 -9.92
CA ALA A 73 -1.99 -4.86 -11.37
C ALA A 73 -1.63 -3.55 -12.08
N ILE A 74 -2.10 -2.41 -11.57
CA ILE A 74 -1.86 -1.09 -12.17
C ILE A 74 -0.52 -0.49 -11.72
N TYR A 75 -0.23 -0.58 -10.42
CA TYR A 75 0.88 0.14 -9.76
C TYR A 75 1.98 -0.78 -9.20
N GLY A 76 1.71 -2.08 -9.07
CA GLY A 76 2.68 -3.03 -8.54
C GLY A 76 3.84 -3.24 -9.50
N GLU A 77 5.06 -2.97 -9.04
CA GLU A 77 6.29 -3.27 -9.81
C GLU A 77 6.82 -4.67 -9.50
N SER A 78 6.52 -5.18 -8.30
CA SER A 78 6.99 -6.48 -7.82
C SER A 78 5.87 -7.51 -7.76
N ALA A 79 6.24 -8.78 -7.65
CA ALA A 79 5.28 -9.84 -7.35
C ALA A 79 4.57 -9.55 -6.02
N ILE A 80 3.27 -9.84 -5.97
CA ILE A 80 2.48 -9.79 -4.74
C ILE A 80 3.05 -10.83 -3.77
N VAL A 81 3.38 -10.38 -2.56
CA VAL A 81 3.85 -11.25 -1.48
C VAL A 81 2.72 -11.43 -0.49
N ALA A 82 2.44 -12.68 -0.12
CA ALA A 82 1.50 -13.02 0.93
C ALA A 82 2.27 -13.44 2.19
N GLY A 83 1.76 -13.05 3.36
CA GLY A 83 2.37 -13.42 4.63
C GLY A 83 1.79 -12.63 5.80
N ASN A 84 2.51 -12.59 6.91
CA ASN A 84 2.08 -11.78 8.04
C ASN A 84 2.57 -10.33 7.88
N LEU A 85 1.64 -9.38 7.83
CA LEU A 85 1.89 -7.95 7.72
C LEU A 85 2.71 -7.39 8.89
N ASP A 86 2.62 -8.00 10.07
CA ASP A 86 3.42 -7.66 11.24
C ASP A 86 4.93 -7.81 10.98
N ASN A 87 5.30 -8.79 10.16
CA ASN A 87 6.69 -9.10 9.80
C ASN A 87 7.14 -8.41 8.50
N TRP A 88 6.22 -7.75 7.80
CA TRP A 88 6.56 -7.05 6.58
C TRP A 88 7.45 -5.84 6.88
N ARG A 89 8.62 -5.79 6.22
CA ARG A 89 9.61 -4.71 6.34
C ARG A 89 9.70 -3.94 5.02
N PRO A 90 9.43 -2.62 5.01
CA PRO A 90 9.63 -1.79 3.81
C PRO A 90 11.12 -1.67 3.40
N ASP A 91 12.03 -1.90 4.36
CA ASP A 91 13.47 -1.69 4.21
C ASP A 91 14.18 -2.76 3.34
N LYS A 92 13.55 -3.91 3.06
CA LYS A 92 14.18 -4.95 2.21
C LYS A 92 14.11 -4.67 0.70
N VAL A 93 13.73 -3.45 0.30
CA VAL A 93 13.60 -3.05 -1.12
C VAL A 93 14.81 -2.28 -1.64
N SER A 94 15.81 -2.01 -0.79
CA SER A 94 17.06 -1.36 -1.22
C SER A 94 18.26 -2.28 -0.99
N LYS A 95 18.53 -3.18 -1.94
CA LYS A 95 19.86 -3.70 -2.27
C LYS A 95 19.81 -4.46 -3.60
N ARG A 96 19.75 -3.72 -4.71
CA ARG A 96 20.38 -4.13 -5.96
C ARG A 96 20.75 -2.90 -6.78
#